data_AF-A0A9X2G883-F1
#
_entry.id   AF-A0A9X2G883-F1
#
_cell.length_a   1.000
_cell.length_b   1.000
_cell.length_c   1.000
_cell.angle_alpha   90.00
_cell.angle_beta   90.00
_cell.angle_gamma   90.00
#
_symmetry.space_group_name_H-M   'P 1'
#
loop_
_entity.id
_entity.type
_entity.pdbx_description
1 polymer ?
#
loop_
_entity_poly.entity_id
_entity_poly.type
_entity_poly.pdbx_seq_one_letter_code
_entity_poly.pdbx_strand_id
1 'polypeptide(L)'
;MFDQHPKRLKVTGHERWHVLGYKEEGTTTTPFDMVMLNDLDRYHLVIDVIDRVPSLGSTQAGLPDPVRGARVVAVKSPRAVGPWRARAPREMLGARSPSHDGRWTDRQEALP
;
A
#
# COMPACT_ATOMS: atom_id res chain seq x y z
N MET A 1 20.43 -38.91 -19.00
CA MET A 1 20.42 -37.60 -19.66
C MET A 1 19.12 -36.92 -19.25
N PHE A 2 19.15 -36.10 -18.20
CA PHE A 2 17.94 -35.45 -17.69
C PHE A 2 17.67 -34.21 -18.52
N ASP A 3 16.60 -34.25 -19.30
CA ASP A 3 16.04 -33.06 -19.93
C ASP A 3 15.44 -32.17 -18.82
N GLN A 4 16.19 -31.14 -18.43
CA GLN A 4 15.73 -30.10 -17.51
C GLN A 4 15.46 -28.80 -18.28
N HIS A 5 14.53 -28.84 -19.23
CA HIS A 5 13.89 -27.61 -19.69
C HIS A 5 12.80 -27.17 -18.69
N PRO A 6 12.93 -26.00 -18.03
CA PRO A 6 11.93 -25.54 -17.08
C PRO A 6 10.59 -25.36 -17.77
N LYS A 7 9.54 -26.00 -17.24
CA LYS A 7 8.17 -25.86 -17.75
C LYS A 7 7.70 -24.41 -17.51
N ARG A 8 7.47 -23.68 -18.60
CA ARG A 8 6.85 -22.36 -18.55
C ARG A 8 5.37 -22.52 -18.20
N LEU A 9 4.97 -22.04 -17.03
CA LEU A 9 3.57 -22.06 -16.62
C LEU A 9 2.81 -20.97 -17.37
N LYS A 10 1.85 -21.36 -18.23
CA LYS A 10 0.93 -20.42 -18.87
C LYS A 10 -0.30 -20.26 -17.98
N VAL A 11 -0.46 -19.09 -17.38
CA VAL A 11 -1.62 -18.77 -16.52
C VAL A 11 -2.79 -18.32 -17.39
N THR A 12 -3.96 -18.92 -17.18
CA THR A 12 -5.20 -18.52 -17.87
C THR A 12 -5.65 -17.13 -17.41
N GLY A 13 -6.05 -16.26 -18.36
CA GLY A 13 -6.52 -14.90 -18.05
C GLY A 13 -5.43 -13.89 -17.72
N HIS A 14 -4.15 -14.21 -17.93
CA HIS A 14 -3.02 -13.28 -17.74
C HIS A 14 -3.13 -12.00 -18.57
N GLU A 15 -3.88 -12.01 -19.67
CA GLU A 15 -4.17 -10.80 -20.47
C GLU A 15 -5.00 -9.75 -19.73
N ARG A 16 -5.71 -10.13 -18.65
CA ARG A 16 -6.50 -9.23 -17.81
C ARG A 16 -5.73 -8.73 -16.58
N TRP A 17 -4.48 -9.17 -16.42
CA TRP A 17 -3.67 -8.81 -15.27
C TRP A 17 -2.92 -7.53 -15.57
N HIS A 18 -3.24 -6.50 -14.81
CA HIS A 18 -2.48 -5.25 -14.80
C HIS A 18 -1.56 -5.30 -13.60
N VAL A 19 -0.29 -5.63 -13.86
CA VAL A 19 0.72 -5.74 -12.81
C VAL A 19 1.38 -4.38 -12.65
N LEU A 20 1.28 -3.84 -11.44
CA LEU A 20 2.04 -2.67 -11.01
C LEU A 20 3.17 -3.16 -10.10
N GLY A 21 4.36 -2.63 -10.30
CA GLY A 21 5.55 -3.03 -9.57
C GLY A 21 6.47 -1.84 -9.35
N TYR A 22 7.50 -2.08 -8.56
CA TYR A 22 8.57 -1.10 -8.38
C TYR A 22 9.25 -0.82 -9.71
N LYS A 23 9.48 0.47 -10.01
CA LYS A 23 10.06 0.97 -11.26
C LYS A 23 11.53 1.36 -11.10
N GLU A 24 12.16 1.03 -9.97
CA GLU A 24 13.52 1.48 -9.62
C GLU A 24 13.63 3.00 -9.42
N GLU A 25 12.51 3.68 -9.20
CA GLU A 25 12.48 5.12 -8.92
C GLU A 25 12.52 5.37 -7.41
N GLY A 26 13.64 5.87 -6.91
CA GLY A 26 13.85 6.02 -5.47
C GLY A 26 14.89 7.06 -5.11
N THR A 27 14.68 7.68 -3.94
CA THR A 27 15.64 8.56 -3.27
C THR A 27 15.39 8.54 -1.77
N THR A 28 16.24 9.19 -0.97
CA THR A 28 15.97 9.36 0.46
C THR A 28 14.82 10.35 0.64
N THR A 29 13.60 9.82 0.71
CA THR A 29 12.37 10.60 0.84
C THR A 29 11.38 9.89 1.77
N THR A 30 10.15 10.43 1.89
CA THR A 30 9.12 9.81 2.72
C THR A 30 8.62 8.50 2.09
N PRO A 31 8.11 7.53 2.89
CA PRO A 31 7.55 6.31 2.34
C PRO A 31 6.39 6.54 1.36
N PHE A 32 5.59 7.59 1.57
CA PHE A 32 4.51 7.94 0.66
C PHE A 32 5.05 8.49 -0.67
N ASP A 33 6.07 9.34 -0.62
CA ASP A 33 6.72 9.84 -1.84
C ASP A 33 7.36 8.70 -2.62
N MET A 34 7.98 7.73 -1.93
CA MET A 34 8.55 6.54 -2.57
C MET A 34 7.50 5.76 -3.39
N VAL A 35 6.27 5.56 -2.88
CA VAL A 35 5.21 4.89 -3.65
C VAL A 35 4.62 5.77 -4.75
N MET A 36 4.58 7.10 -4.58
CA MET A 36 4.17 8.00 -5.65
C MET A 36 5.13 7.99 -6.83
N LEU A 37 6.44 7.98 -6.57
CA LEU A 37 7.48 7.89 -7.62
C LEU A 37 7.33 6.64 -8.49
N ASN A 38 6.76 5.57 -7.93
CA ASN A 38 6.59 4.29 -8.60
C ASN A 38 5.17 4.07 -9.15
N ASP A 39 4.29 5.08 -9.09
CA ASP A 39 2.86 4.96 -9.43
C ASP A 39 2.11 3.88 -8.63
N LEU A 40 2.58 3.59 -7.42
CA LEU A 40 1.99 2.64 -6.48
C LEU A 40 1.16 3.32 -5.38
N ASP A 41 0.91 4.62 -5.53
CA ASP A 41 0.11 5.37 -4.57
C ASP A 41 -1.40 5.12 -4.76
N ARG A 42 -2.15 5.23 -3.67
CA ARG A 42 -3.61 4.98 -3.64
C ARG A 42 -4.42 5.81 -4.64
N TYR A 43 -3.97 7.01 -5.02
CA TYR A 43 -4.70 7.83 -5.98
C TYR A 43 -4.49 7.28 -7.38
N HIS A 44 -3.26 6.90 -7.72
CA HIS A 44 -2.96 6.24 -8.98
C HIS A 44 -3.75 4.94 -9.13
N LEU A 45 -3.75 4.08 -8.10
CA LEU A 45 -4.47 2.80 -8.13
C LEU A 45 -5.98 2.97 -8.36
N VAL A 46 -6.61 3.97 -7.76
CA VAL A 46 -8.04 4.24 -7.97
C VAL A 46 -8.33 4.68 -9.40
N ILE A 47 -7.52 5.60 -9.94
CA ILE A 47 -7.66 6.05 -11.33
C ILE A 47 -7.48 4.85 -12.27
N ASP A 48 -6.46 4.03 -12.03
CA ASP A 48 -6.15 2.87 -12.85
C ASP A 48 -7.31 1.87 -12.92
N VAL A 49 -8.02 1.66 -11.81
CA VAL A 49 -9.20 0.79 -11.73
C VAL A 49 -10.38 1.40 -12.50
N ILE A 50 -10.65 2.70 -12.34
CA ILE A 50 -11.76 3.37 -13.02
C ILE A 50 -11.58 3.29 -14.54
N ASP A 51 -10.37 3.54 -15.02
CA ASP A 51 -10.06 3.57 -16.46
C ASP A 51 -10.14 2.16 -17.09
N ARG A 52 -9.89 1.10 -16.32
CA ARG A 52 -9.80 -0.29 -16.83
C ARG A 52 -11.05 -1.12 -16.63
N VAL A 53 -11.98 -0.70 -15.77
CA VAL A 53 -13.22 -1.44 -15.50
C VAL A 53 -14.38 -0.75 -16.23
N PRO A 54 -14.88 -1.31 -17.36
CA PRO A 54 -15.88 -0.64 -18.20
C PRO A 54 -17.18 -0.30 -17.46
N SER A 55 -17.58 -1.11 -16.47
CA SER A 55 -18.78 -0.87 -15.66
C SER A 55 -18.63 0.34 -14.71
N LEU A 56 -17.40 0.76 -14.40
CA LEU A 56 -17.13 1.91 -13.55
C LEU A 56 -16.99 3.20 -14.36
N GLY A 57 -16.59 3.13 -15.64
CA GLY A 57 -16.33 4.32 -16.46
C GLY A 57 -17.49 5.30 -16.56
N SER A 58 -18.73 4.82 -16.72
CA SER A 58 -19.92 5.69 -16.78
C SER A 58 -20.43 6.10 -15.39
N THR A 59 -20.43 5.17 -14.44
CA THR A 59 -20.95 5.40 -13.06
C THR A 59 -20.03 6.32 -12.25
N GLN A 60 -18.73 6.29 -12.53
CA GLN A 60 -17.69 7.04 -11.82
C GLN A 60 -16.97 8.05 -12.73
N ALA A 61 -17.58 8.47 -13.84
CA ALA A 61 -16.96 9.38 -14.82
C ALA A 61 -16.40 10.67 -14.19
N GLY A 62 -17.03 11.18 -13.13
CA GLY A 62 -16.60 12.38 -12.41
C GLY A 62 -15.59 12.15 -11.28
N LEU A 63 -15.22 10.90 -10.98
CA LEU A 63 -14.31 10.55 -9.88
C LEU A 63 -12.81 10.73 -10.20
N PRO A 64 -12.32 10.55 -11.44
CA PRO A 64 -10.90 10.74 -11.75
C PRO A 64 -10.37 12.14 -11.44
N ASP A 65 -11.12 13.20 -11.77
CA ASP A 65 -10.70 14.59 -11.56
C ASP A 65 -10.46 14.96 -10.08
N PRO A 66 -11.39 14.72 -9.14
CA PRO A 66 -11.15 14.99 -7.74
C PRO A 66 -10.04 14.09 -7.16
N VAL A 67 -9.87 12.86 -7.65
CA VAL A 67 -8.77 11.97 -7.23
C VAL A 67 -7.42 12.49 -7.72
N ARG A 68 -7.34 12.99 -8.96
CA ARG A 68 -6.14 13.67 -9.51
C ARG A 68 -5.84 14.94 -8.70
N GLY A 69 -6.86 15.74 -8.38
CA GLY A 69 -6.72 16.92 -7.52
C GLY A 69 -6.19 16.56 -6.13
N ALA A 70 -6.74 15.52 -5.51
CA ALA A 70 -6.27 15.02 -4.21
C ALA A 70 -4.82 14.49 -4.28
N ARG A 71 -4.43 13.84 -5.38
CA ARG A 71 -3.04 13.41 -5.63
C ARG A 71 -2.09 14.62 -5.64
N VAL A 72 -2.45 15.71 -6.32
CA VAL A 72 -1.66 16.96 -6.34
C VAL A 72 -1.52 17.58 -4.95
N VAL A 73 -2.59 17.57 -4.15
CA VAL A 73 -2.54 18.05 -2.75
C VAL A 73 -1.65 17.14 -1.90
N ALA A 74 -1.73 15.82 -2.08
CA ALA A 74 -0.93 14.84 -1.38
C ALA A 74 0.58 15.02 -1.64
N VAL A 75 0.98 15.34 -2.88
CA VAL A 75 2.38 15.69 -3.22
C VAL A 75 2.89 16.88 -2.41
N LYS A 76 2.05 17.87 -2.14
CA LYS A 76 2.44 19.07 -1.36
C LYS A 76 2.52 18.81 0.14
N SER A 77 1.90 17.74 0.64
CA SER A 77 1.84 17.45 2.07
C SER A 77 1.83 15.95 2.36
N PRO A 78 2.89 15.23 1.97
CA PRO A 78 2.97 13.77 2.12
C PRO A 78 2.96 13.32 3.59
N ARG A 79 3.35 14.20 4.53
CA ARG A 79 3.24 13.93 5.98
C ARG A 79 1.80 13.97 6.51
N ALA A 80 0.91 14.73 5.87
CA ALA A 80 -0.52 14.77 6.20
C ALA A 80 -1.24 13.53 5.64
N VAL A 81 -0.65 12.91 4.62
CA VAL A 81 -1.01 11.61 4.07
C VAL A 81 -0.48 10.55 5.03
N GLY A 82 -1.04 10.54 6.24
CA GLY A 82 -0.49 9.81 7.38
C GLY A 82 -0.24 8.34 7.09
N PRO A 83 0.68 7.69 7.84
CA PRO A 83 0.84 6.25 7.77
C PRO A 83 -0.51 5.57 8.04
N TRP A 84 -0.70 4.34 7.58
CA TRP A 84 -1.89 3.54 7.91
C TRP A 84 -2.12 3.39 9.43
N ARG A 85 -1.12 3.76 10.25
CA ARG A 85 -1.16 3.93 11.71
C ARG A 85 -1.65 5.30 12.21
N ALA A 86 -2.24 6.15 11.39
CA ALA A 86 -2.70 7.48 11.84
C ALA A 86 -4.04 7.46 12.59
N ARG A 87 -4.59 6.29 12.92
CA ARG A 87 -5.84 6.17 13.70
C ARG A 87 -5.94 4.88 14.53
N ALA A 88 -4.85 4.43 15.13
CA ALA A 88 -4.98 3.62 16.34
C ALA A 88 -4.99 4.61 17.53
N PRO A 89 -6.07 4.67 18.34
CA PRO A 89 -6.05 5.45 19.59
C PRO A 89 -4.79 5.10 20.39
N ARG A 90 -4.13 6.08 21.03
CA ARG A 90 -2.97 5.85 21.92
C ARG A 90 -3.28 4.84 23.04
N GLU A 91 -4.56 4.58 23.27
CA GLU A 91 -5.11 3.60 24.20
C GLU A 91 -4.91 2.14 23.74
N MET A 92 -4.70 1.92 22.44
CA MET A 92 -4.51 0.58 21.86
C MET A 92 -3.03 0.18 21.72
N LEU A 93 -2.11 1.14 21.83
CA LEU A 93 -0.67 0.92 21.93
C LEU A 93 -0.27 1.09 23.41
N GLY A 94 -0.76 0.18 24.26
CA GLY A 94 -0.20 -0.01 25.58
C GLY A 94 1.31 -0.25 25.45
N ALA A 95 2.09 0.63 26.05
CA ALA A 95 3.55 0.57 26.06
C ALA A 95 4.04 -0.84 26.39
N ARG A 96 4.71 -1.49 25.43
CA ARG A 96 5.49 -2.72 25.67
C ARG A 96 6.77 -2.66 24.85
N SER A 97 7.85 -2.23 25.50
CA SER A 97 9.19 -2.58 25.03
C SER A 97 9.44 -4.05 25.37
N PRO A 98 10.03 -4.87 24.47
CA PRO A 98 10.35 -6.25 24.78
C PRO A 98 11.46 -6.31 25.83
N SER A 99 11.39 -7.24 26.78
CA SER A 99 12.59 -7.73 27.46
C SER A 99 13.42 -8.55 26.48
N HIS A 100 14.74 -8.58 26.68
CA HIS A 100 15.71 -9.15 25.74
C HIS A 100 15.62 -10.69 25.57
N ASP A 101 14.69 -11.37 26.25
CA ASP A 101 14.57 -12.83 26.35
C ASP A 101 13.27 -13.41 25.76
N GLY A 102 12.44 -12.59 25.12
CA GLY A 102 11.37 -13.08 24.24
C GLY A 102 10.13 -13.67 24.92
N ARG A 103 9.96 -13.55 26.24
CA ARG A 103 8.69 -13.88 26.91
C ARG A 103 7.85 -12.64 27.17
N TRP A 104 6.58 -12.70 26.78
CA TRP A 104 5.56 -11.75 27.21
C TRP A 104 5.09 -12.15 28.62
N THR A 105 5.25 -11.28 29.61
CA THR A 105 4.69 -11.52 30.95
C THR A 105 3.48 -10.60 31.18
N ASP A 106 2.34 -11.20 31.55
CA ASP A 106 1.17 -10.46 32.00
C ASP A 106 1.36 -10.07 33.47
N ARG A 107 1.43 -8.77 33.75
CA ARG A 107 1.34 -8.26 35.12
C ARG A 107 -0.13 -7.95 35.43
N GLN A 108 -0.92 -8.99 35.70
CA GLN A 108 -2.21 -8.84 36.38
C GLN A 108 -2.30 -9.57 37.73
N GLU A 109 -1.20 -10.11 38.25
CA GLU A 109 -1.17 -10.60 39.64
C GLU A 109 -0.18 -9.81 40.51
N ALA A 110 -0.74 -9.31 41.61
CA ALA A 110 -0.12 -8.93 42.88
C ALA A 110 0.76 -7.66 42.93
N LEU A 111 0.11 -6.52 43.24
CA LEU A 111 0.63 -5.58 44.25
C LEU A 111 -0.06 -5.93 45.59
N PRO A 112 0.65 -6.04 46.72
CA PRO A 112 0.09 -5.68 48.01
C PRO A 112 -0.08 -4.16 48.11
#